data_AF-A0AAE1D7Z8-F1
#
_entry.id   AF-A0AAE1D7Z8-F1
#
_cell.length_a   1.000
_cell.length_b   1.000
_cell.length_c   1.000
_cell.angle_alpha   90.00
_cell.angle_beta   90.00
_cell.angle_gamma   90.00
#
_symmetry.space_group_name_H-M   'P 1'
#
loop_
_entity.id
_entity.type
_entity.pdbx_description
1 polymer ?
#
loop_
_entity_poly.entity_id
_entity_poly.type
_entity_poly.pdbx_seq_one_letter_code
_entity_poly.pdbx_strand_id
1 'polypeptide(L)'
;MHFLDLPVEMLQYIALFLPISSIVNLAQTCKHLLDVTTIDAIWQQLCYRDYLVDSKEGWTLTFKEIYTKVLQKCGFLGWKRLALLPYGGLVYVSWGKGEIQVFRYYPDDSPVDRLYYHLIYSIQWNSEQNDLQVLCQQCKEGAQPALLTQGCRNMDGPKYPVICCAAEDCQKMHSQSCICSRSVRQKNNQGYTHKRFKKGFEDHPDAFSASFKKGYNCPMLPFPPWSEGDQAKCPVQLGLYTADYGSHGVEILHVHFSVDKPNNLLALKITGDRNVPAGYTSLTVFLDKPIVLTLADQETVFDMLTADAARDEEAYAQLMASRGEGEEGPDLRQPFAVPLDCVDRGTEPHSTCMARYLGQGRIAGTYYVHPAVCRCHFIKFSDTKFGVLWLDLRSFSVFHKAKGLQVDFKT
;
A
#
# COMPACT_ATOMS: atom_id res chain seq x y z
N MET A 1 -30.44 -36.85 -17.28
CA MET A 1 -29.18 -36.26 -17.78
C MET A 1 -28.20 -36.30 -16.63
N HIS A 2 -27.18 -37.14 -16.74
CA HIS A 2 -26.08 -37.21 -15.78
C HIS A 2 -25.09 -36.07 -16.05
N PHE A 3 -24.38 -35.64 -15.01
CA PHE A 3 -23.37 -34.58 -15.11
C PHE A 3 -22.29 -34.88 -16.16
N LEU A 4 -21.91 -36.15 -16.31
CA LEU A 4 -20.92 -36.60 -17.30
C LEU A 4 -21.46 -36.61 -18.75
N ASP A 5 -22.76 -36.41 -18.94
CA ASP A 5 -23.37 -36.29 -20.28
C ASP A 5 -23.22 -34.87 -20.85
N LEU A 6 -22.73 -33.91 -20.05
CA LEU A 6 -22.50 -32.54 -20.49
C LEU A 6 -21.32 -32.46 -21.47
N PRO A 7 -21.37 -31.58 -22.49
CA PRO A 7 -20.22 -31.30 -23.33
C PRO A 7 -19.01 -30.84 -22.52
N VAL A 8 -17.81 -31.17 -23.00
CA VAL A 8 -16.54 -30.84 -22.35
C VAL A 8 -16.41 -29.33 -22.12
N GLU A 9 -16.90 -28.50 -23.03
CA GLU A 9 -16.92 -27.04 -22.92
C GLU A 9 -17.77 -26.57 -21.74
N MET A 10 -18.92 -27.22 -21.48
CA MET A 10 -19.75 -26.91 -20.32
C MET A 10 -19.09 -27.33 -19.02
N LEU A 11 -18.44 -28.50 -19.01
CA LEU A 11 -17.69 -28.97 -17.84
C LEU A 11 -16.49 -28.04 -17.53
N GLN A 12 -15.79 -27.56 -18.55
CA GLN A 12 -14.74 -26.54 -18.41
C GLN A 12 -15.31 -25.25 -17.83
N TYR A 13 -16.41 -24.75 -18.39
CA TYR A 13 -17.06 -23.52 -17.92
C TYR A 13 -17.49 -23.64 -16.46
N ILE A 14 -18.10 -24.76 -16.06
CA ILE A 14 -18.46 -25.04 -14.66
C ILE A 14 -17.21 -25.03 -13.77
N ALA A 15 -16.10 -25.63 -14.22
CA ALA A 15 -14.86 -25.66 -13.46
C ALA A 15 -14.29 -24.26 -13.17
N LEU A 16 -14.53 -23.27 -14.03
CA LEU A 16 -14.08 -21.88 -13.83
C LEU A 16 -14.72 -21.19 -12.62
N PHE A 17 -15.90 -21.64 -12.20
CA PHE A 17 -16.58 -21.11 -11.00
C PHE A 17 -16.17 -21.81 -9.72
N LEU A 18 -15.40 -22.89 -9.81
CA LEU A 18 -14.98 -23.65 -8.65
C LEU A 18 -13.74 -23.02 -8.00
N PRO A 19 -13.64 -23.06 -6.65
CA PRO A 19 -12.39 -22.79 -5.97
C PRO A 19 -11.39 -23.92 -6.30
N ILE A 20 -10.10 -23.63 -6.23
CA ILE A 20 -9.06 -24.58 -6.63
C ILE A 20 -9.13 -25.92 -5.89
N SER A 21 -9.49 -25.91 -4.60
CA SER A 21 -9.68 -27.12 -3.80
C SER A 21 -10.75 -28.04 -4.38
N SER A 22 -11.82 -27.48 -4.94
CA SER A 22 -12.90 -28.23 -5.58
C SER A 22 -12.52 -28.74 -6.96
N ILE A 23 -11.67 -28.02 -7.70
CA ILE A 23 -11.12 -28.48 -8.98
C ILE A 23 -10.24 -29.71 -8.77
N VAL A 24 -9.42 -29.72 -7.70
CA VAL A 24 -8.61 -30.90 -7.33
C VAL A 24 -9.51 -32.09 -6.99
N ASN A 25 -10.58 -31.88 -6.23
CA ASN A 25 -11.53 -32.94 -5.92
C ASN A 25 -12.23 -33.46 -7.18
N LEU A 26 -12.63 -32.57 -8.09
CA LEU A 26 -13.24 -32.92 -9.38
C LEU A 26 -12.30 -33.75 -10.25
N ALA A 27 -11.00 -33.42 -10.26
CA ALA A 27 -9.99 -34.19 -10.98
C ALA A 27 -9.85 -35.63 -10.44
N GLN A 28 -10.17 -35.85 -9.16
CA GLN A 28 -10.04 -37.16 -8.51
C GLN A 28 -11.26 -38.07 -8.71
N THR A 29 -12.39 -37.57 -9.23
CA THR A 29 -13.63 -38.37 -9.29
C THR A 29 -13.62 -39.43 -10.40
N CYS A 30 -13.12 -39.10 -11.59
CA CYS A 30 -13.03 -40.04 -12.71
C CYS A 30 -12.05 -39.55 -13.79
N LYS A 31 -11.64 -40.45 -14.69
CA LYS A 31 -10.69 -40.13 -15.78
C LYS A 31 -11.18 -39.00 -16.67
N HIS A 32 -12.47 -38.99 -17.03
CA HIS A 32 -13.02 -37.93 -17.89
C HIS A 32 -12.87 -36.54 -17.26
N LEU A 33 -13.17 -36.40 -15.96
CA LEU A 33 -13.05 -35.14 -15.24
C LEU A 33 -11.59 -34.77 -14.94
N LEU A 34 -10.70 -35.76 -14.78
CA LEU A 34 -9.25 -35.52 -14.75
C LEU A 34 -8.74 -34.93 -16.07
N ASP A 35 -9.20 -35.46 -17.20
CA ASP A 35 -8.82 -34.98 -18.53
C ASP A 35 -9.34 -33.55 -18.75
N VAL A 36 -10.61 -33.28 -18.40
CA VAL A 36 -11.20 -31.93 -18.46
C VAL A 36 -10.43 -30.94 -17.59
N THR A 37 -10.15 -31.27 -16.33
CA THR A 37 -9.44 -30.38 -15.40
C THR A 37 -7.95 -30.21 -15.74
N THR A 38 -7.41 -30.93 -16.73
CA THR A 38 -6.02 -30.77 -17.19
C THR A 38 -5.91 -29.81 -18.38
N ILE A 39 -7.02 -29.37 -18.96
CA ILE A 39 -7.05 -28.41 -20.07
C ILE A 39 -6.47 -27.07 -19.62
N ASP A 40 -5.38 -26.65 -20.28
CA ASP A 40 -4.58 -25.48 -19.85
C ASP A 40 -5.36 -24.17 -19.90
N ALA A 41 -6.40 -24.07 -20.75
CA ALA A 41 -7.28 -22.91 -20.82
C ALA A 41 -8.03 -22.64 -19.51
N ILE A 42 -8.43 -23.68 -18.76
CA ILE A 42 -8.99 -23.51 -17.41
C ILE A 42 -7.95 -22.83 -16.52
N TRP A 43 -6.72 -23.32 -16.54
CA TRP A 43 -5.65 -22.81 -15.69
C TRP A 43 -5.23 -21.39 -16.05
N GLN A 44 -5.27 -21.01 -17.33
CA GLN A 44 -5.08 -19.63 -17.76
C GLN A 44 -6.11 -18.70 -17.10
N GLN A 45 -7.38 -19.09 -17.13
CA GLN A 45 -8.45 -18.30 -16.51
C GLN A 45 -8.32 -18.25 -14.99
N LEU A 46 -7.89 -19.35 -14.35
CA LEU A 46 -7.62 -19.37 -12.90
C LEU A 46 -6.41 -18.48 -12.53
N CYS A 47 -5.33 -18.51 -13.31
CA CYS A 47 -4.19 -17.60 -13.14
C CYS A 47 -4.63 -16.14 -13.20
N TYR A 48 -5.51 -15.79 -14.14
CA TYR A 48 -6.04 -14.44 -14.26
C TYR A 48 -6.99 -14.09 -13.10
N ARG A 49 -7.96 -14.96 -12.81
CA ARG A 49 -8.96 -14.73 -11.74
C ARG A 49 -8.32 -14.58 -10.36
N ASP A 50 -7.36 -15.44 -10.03
CA ASP A 50 -6.81 -15.52 -8.67
C ASP A 50 -5.57 -14.65 -8.48
N TYR A 51 -4.84 -14.33 -9.55
CA TYR A 51 -3.54 -13.65 -9.48
C TYR A 51 -3.34 -12.53 -10.51
N LEU A 52 -4.34 -12.22 -11.36
CA LEU A 52 -4.26 -11.26 -12.47
C LEU A 52 -3.13 -11.58 -13.46
N VAL A 53 -2.81 -12.87 -13.64
CA VAL A 53 -1.80 -13.35 -14.59
C VAL A 53 -2.48 -13.86 -15.86
N ASP A 54 -2.32 -13.12 -16.96
CA ASP A 54 -2.93 -13.44 -18.27
C ASP A 54 -1.95 -14.02 -19.31
N SER A 55 -0.64 -13.93 -19.05
CA SER A 55 0.41 -14.32 -19.98
C SER A 55 1.47 -15.23 -19.34
N LYS A 56 1.91 -16.23 -20.11
CA LYS A 56 3.06 -17.09 -19.79
C LYS A 56 4.30 -16.76 -20.62
N GLU A 57 4.37 -15.56 -21.21
CA GLU A 57 5.51 -15.16 -22.05
C GLU A 57 6.84 -15.31 -21.30
N GLY A 58 7.83 -15.94 -21.94
CA GLY A 58 9.14 -16.20 -21.34
C GLY A 58 9.19 -17.34 -20.32
N TRP A 59 8.03 -17.90 -19.92
CA TRP A 59 7.97 -19.08 -19.06
C TRP A 59 7.93 -20.35 -19.89
N THR A 60 8.74 -21.34 -19.53
CA THR A 60 8.77 -22.67 -20.17
C THR A 60 7.63 -23.59 -19.71
N LEU A 61 6.83 -23.14 -18.74
CA LEU A 61 5.77 -23.88 -18.09
C LEU A 61 4.41 -23.74 -18.81
N THR A 62 3.52 -24.71 -18.59
CA THR A 62 2.07 -24.59 -18.86
C THR A 62 1.38 -23.69 -17.82
N PHE A 63 0.17 -23.19 -18.08
CA PHE A 63 -0.56 -22.41 -17.07
C PHE A 63 -0.89 -23.26 -15.83
N LYS A 64 -1.19 -24.55 -16.00
CA LYS A 64 -1.36 -25.49 -14.89
C LYS A 64 -0.14 -25.55 -13.99
N GLU A 65 1.06 -25.65 -14.59
CA GLU A 65 2.31 -25.65 -13.85
C GLU A 65 2.64 -24.29 -13.25
N ILE A 66 2.38 -23.19 -13.95
CA ILE A 66 2.53 -21.84 -13.38
C ILE A 66 1.66 -21.71 -12.14
N TYR A 67 0.39 -22.08 -12.20
CA TYR A 67 -0.51 -21.98 -11.07
C TYR A 67 -0.01 -22.82 -9.88
N THR A 68 0.28 -24.10 -10.13
CA THR A 68 0.58 -25.07 -9.06
C THR A 68 2.02 -25.00 -8.54
N LYS A 69 3.00 -24.71 -9.39
CA LYS A 69 4.43 -24.70 -9.04
C LYS A 69 4.96 -23.30 -8.70
N VAL A 70 4.39 -22.25 -9.29
CA VAL A 70 4.85 -20.86 -9.14
C VAL A 70 3.89 -20.03 -8.29
N LEU A 71 2.66 -19.80 -8.75
CA LEU A 71 1.73 -18.84 -8.12
C LEU A 71 1.25 -19.28 -6.73
N GLN A 72 1.06 -20.58 -6.50
CA GLN A 72 0.78 -21.07 -5.13
C GLN A 72 1.92 -20.77 -4.14
N LYS A 73 3.18 -20.74 -4.61
CA LYS A 73 4.36 -20.39 -3.78
C LYS A 73 4.64 -18.89 -3.76
N CYS A 74 4.26 -18.16 -4.81
CA CYS A 74 4.55 -16.74 -5.00
C CYS A 74 3.28 -15.88 -5.10
N GLY A 75 2.22 -16.28 -4.40
CA GLY A 75 0.89 -15.64 -4.43
C GLY A 75 0.82 -14.26 -3.76
N PHE A 76 1.95 -13.58 -3.64
CA PHE A 76 2.11 -12.27 -3.01
C PHE A 76 2.43 -11.19 -4.05
N LEU A 77 1.87 -11.30 -5.26
CA LEU A 77 1.97 -10.27 -6.28
C LEU A 77 1.35 -8.94 -5.81
N GLY A 78 1.68 -7.86 -6.52
CA GLY A 78 1.17 -6.52 -6.30
C GLY A 78 1.94 -5.71 -5.26
N TRP A 79 1.31 -4.63 -4.78
CA TRP A 79 1.89 -3.71 -3.80
C TRP A 79 2.07 -4.38 -2.43
N LYS A 80 3.23 -4.10 -1.83
CA LYS A 80 3.62 -4.55 -0.49
C LYS A 80 4.29 -3.44 0.29
N ARG A 81 4.03 -3.43 1.60
CA ARG A 81 4.77 -2.64 2.57
C ARG A 81 5.82 -3.51 3.22
N LEU A 82 7.03 -2.99 3.40
CA LEU A 82 8.06 -3.66 4.17
C LEU A 82 7.81 -3.48 5.67
N ALA A 83 7.86 -4.59 6.42
CA ALA A 83 7.84 -4.61 7.87
C ALA A 83 9.21 -4.19 8.45
N LEU A 84 9.70 -3.00 8.06
CA LEU A 84 10.97 -2.45 8.51
C LEU A 84 10.71 -1.34 9.54
N LEU A 85 11.10 -1.55 10.79
CA LEU A 85 10.86 -0.58 11.85
C LEU A 85 11.95 0.49 11.91
N PRO A 86 11.64 1.79 12.06
CA PRO A 86 10.31 2.42 11.93
C PRO A 86 9.97 2.86 10.49
N TYR A 87 10.89 2.75 9.54
CA TYR A 87 10.82 3.48 8.27
C TYR A 87 9.94 2.85 7.20
N GLY A 88 9.58 1.58 7.34
CA GLY A 88 8.84 0.81 6.35
C GLY A 88 9.56 0.70 5.01
N GLY A 89 8.79 0.75 3.94
CA GLY A 89 9.28 0.68 2.56
C GLY A 89 8.18 0.23 1.62
N LEU A 90 8.25 0.70 0.37
CA LEU A 90 7.31 0.35 -0.69
C LEU A 90 7.95 -0.64 -1.66
N VAL A 91 7.27 -1.75 -1.91
CA VAL A 91 7.68 -2.76 -2.88
C VAL A 91 6.51 -3.11 -3.80
N TYR A 92 6.80 -3.37 -5.06
CA TYR A 92 5.87 -3.95 -6.01
C TYR A 92 6.42 -5.30 -6.50
N VAL A 93 5.60 -6.34 -6.39
CA VAL A 93 5.93 -7.68 -6.88
C VAL A 93 5.19 -7.91 -8.19
N SER A 94 5.91 -7.79 -9.30
CA SER A 94 5.36 -7.86 -10.65
C SER A 94 5.51 -9.25 -11.25
N TRP A 95 4.46 -9.72 -11.91
CA TRP A 95 4.60 -10.77 -12.91
C TRP A 95 5.32 -10.20 -14.14
N GLY A 96 6.30 -10.92 -14.68
CA GLY A 96 7.13 -10.50 -15.79
C GLY A 96 7.45 -11.63 -16.77
N LYS A 97 8.24 -11.30 -17.79
CA LYS A 97 8.61 -12.23 -18.86
C LYS A 97 9.62 -13.27 -18.34
N GLY A 98 9.13 -14.49 -18.08
CA GLY A 98 9.94 -15.59 -17.55
C GLY A 98 10.40 -15.45 -16.10
N GLU A 99 9.97 -14.39 -15.41
CA GLU A 99 10.35 -14.13 -14.02
C GLU A 99 9.30 -13.29 -13.27
N ILE A 100 9.28 -13.43 -11.95
CA ILE A 100 8.62 -12.48 -11.05
C ILE A 100 9.68 -11.47 -10.60
N GLN A 101 9.36 -10.18 -10.70
CA GLN A 101 10.28 -9.09 -10.37
C GLN A 101 9.82 -8.36 -9.11
N VAL A 102 10.73 -8.11 -8.19
CA VAL A 102 10.47 -7.37 -6.96
C VAL A 102 11.14 -6.00 -7.08
N PHE A 103 10.34 -4.94 -7.22
CA PHE A 103 10.81 -3.57 -7.35
C PHE A 103 10.65 -2.83 -6.04
N ARG A 104 11.69 -2.13 -5.60
CA ARG A 104 11.60 -1.21 -4.46
C ARG A 104 11.41 0.21 -4.95
N TYR A 105 10.40 0.89 -4.39
CA TYR A 105 10.10 2.28 -4.66
C TYR A 105 10.54 3.19 -3.51
N TYR A 106 10.95 4.41 -3.86
CA TYR A 106 11.36 5.43 -2.90
C TYR A 106 11.12 6.85 -3.46
N PRO A 107 10.83 7.84 -2.59
CA PRO A 107 10.70 9.24 -3.00
C PRO A 107 12.08 9.92 -3.05
N ASP A 108 12.19 10.97 -3.86
CA ASP A 108 13.29 11.94 -3.78
C ASP A 108 12.81 13.21 -3.05
N ASP A 109 13.72 14.12 -2.70
CA ASP A 109 13.37 15.36 -2.00
C ASP A 109 12.62 16.34 -2.93
N SER A 110 12.84 16.25 -4.25
CA SER A 110 12.12 17.03 -5.27
C SER A 110 12.20 16.37 -6.66
N PRO A 111 11.10 16.28 -7.43
CA PRO A 111 9.73 16.65 -7.03
C PRO A 111 9.13 15.62 -6.05
N VAL A 112 8.35 16.11 -5.09
CA VAL A 112 7.81 15.32 -3.96
C VAL A 112 6.86 14.22 -4.42
N ASP A 113 6.20 14.38 -5.58
CA ASP A 113 5.21 13.44 -6.11
C ASP A 113 5.79 12.26 -6.90
N ARG A 114 7.08 12.31 -7.26
CA ARG A 114 7.70 11.28 -8.10
C ARG A 114 8.40 10.22 -7.28
N LEU A 115 8.01 8.96 -7.52
CA LEU A 115 8.72 7.79 -7.02
C LEU A 115 9.72 7.27 -8.05
N TYR A 116 10.86 6.85 -7.54
CA TYR A 116 11.89 6.12 -8.28
C TYR A 116 11.89 4.68 -7.82
N TYR A 117 12.33 3.79 -8.70
CA TYR A 117 12.38 2.37 -8.40
C TYR A 117 13.63 1.70 -8.95
N HIS A 118 13.94 0.54 -8.36
CA HIS A 118 14.97 -0.36 -8.85
C HIS A 118 14.58 -1.81 -8.54
N LEU A 119 15.04 -2.74 -9.36
CA LEU A 119 14.87 -4.16 -9.17
C LEU A 119 15.72 -4.62 -7.97
N ILE A 120 15.11 -5.29 -7.01
CA ILE A 120 15.81 -5.79 -5.81
C ILE A 120 15.93 -7.31 -5.78
N TYR A 121 14.94 -8.03 -6.31
CA TYR A 121 14.96 -9.48 -6.46
C TYR A 121 14.27 -9.91 -7.76
N SER A 122 14.68 -11.05 -8.29
CA SER A 122 13.89 -11.79 -9.27
C SER A 122 13.67 -13.24 -8.83
N ILE A 123 12.54 -13.82 -9.22
CA ILE A 123 12.19 -15.22 -8.96
C ILE A 123 11.93 -15.88 -10.31
N GLN A 124 12.68 -16.93 -10.60
CA GLN A 124 12.70 -17.59 -11.89
C GLN A 124 12.45 -19.08 -11.73
N TRP A 125 11.91 -19.72 -12.78
CA TRP A 125 11.78 -21.17 -12.80
C TRP A 125 13.09 -21.83 -13.23
N ASN A 126 13.66 -22.70 -12.39
CA ASN A 126 14.80 -23.53 -12.74
C ASN A 126 14.32 -24.91 -13.22
N SER A 127 14.47 -25.16 -14.52
CA SER A 127 13.99 -26.42 -15.13
C SER A 127 14.84 -27.63 -14.73
N GLU A 128 16.11 -27.45 -14.41
CA GLU A 128 17.01 -28.54 -13.98
C GLU A 128 16.69 -29.00 -12.55
N GLN A 129 16.40 -28.05 -11.67
CA GLN A 129 16.06 -28.32 -10.27
C GLN A 129 14.56 -28.55 -10.06
N ASN A 130 13.73 -28.30 -11.07
CA ASN A 130 12.27 -28.35 -11.01
C ASN A 130 11.73 -27.55 -9.79
N ASP A 131 12.32 -26.38 -9.53
CA ASP A 131 11.94 -25.49 -8.44
C ASP A 131 12.23 -24.02 -8.77
N LEU A 132 11.76 -23.12 -7.91
CA LEU A 132 12.02 -21.69 -8.02
C LEU A 132 13.43 -21.34 -7.57
N GLN A 133 14.13 -20.58 -8.39
CA GLN A 133 15.37 -19.92 -8.04
C GLN A 133 15.08 -18.45 -7.73
N VAL A 134 15.55 -17.96 -6.59
CA VAL A 134 15.43 -16.56 -6.19
C VAL A 134 16.80 -15.91 -6.29
N LEU A 135 16.86 -14.75 -6.92
CA LEU A 135 18.08 -14.01 -7.21
C LEU A 135 18.01 -12.62 -6.59
N CYS A 136 19.05 -12.25 -5.86
CA CYS A 136 19.31 -10.88 -5.42
C CYS A 136 19.91 -10.08 -6.59
N GLN A 137 19.22 -9.02 -7.00
CA GLN A 137 19.60 -8.16 -8.11
C GLN A 137 20.39 -6.92 -7.67
N GLN A 138 20.69 -6.83 -6.38
CA GLN A 138 21.32 -5.65 -5.78
C GLN A 138 22.84 -5.81 -5.60
N CYS A 139 23.40 -6.99 -5.84
CA CYS A 139 24.82 -7.25 -5.64
C CYS A 139 25.65 -6.66 -6.81
N LYS A 140 26.76 -5.99 -6.49
CA LYS A 140 27.62 -5.30 -7.49
C LYS A 140 28.30 -6.25 -8.47
N GLU A 141 28.54 -7.48 -8.03
CA GLU A 141 29.25 -8.53 -8.78
C GLU A 141 28.29 -9.35 -9.68
N GLY A 142 27.03 -8.94 -9.78
CA GLY A 142 25.97 -9.64 -10.52
C GLY A 142 24.96 -10.32 -9.61
N ALA A 143 23.96 -10.96 -10.22
CA ALA A 143 22.88 -11.60 -9.50
C ALA A 143 23.39 -12.75 -8.60
N GLN A 144 23.02 -12.71 -7.32
CA GLN A 144 23.44 -13.72 -6.32
C GLN A 144 22.24 -14.53 -5.82
N PRO A 145 22.41 -15.79 -5.39
CA PRO A 145 21.32 -16.55 -4.79
C PRO A 145 20.67 -15.85 -3.59
N ALA A 146 19.36 -15.99 -3.49
CA ALA A 146 18.54 -15.52 -2.39
C ALA A 146 17.57 -16.63 -1.95
N LEU A 147 17.02 -16.48 -0.75
CA LEU A 147 16.10 -17.41 -0.12
C LEU A 147 14.75 -16.74 0.03
N LEU A 148 13.71 -17.35 -0.55
CA LEU A 148 12.33 -17.01 -0.25
C LEU A 148 11.85 -17.89 0.90
N THR A 149 11.38 -17.27 1.98
CA THR A 149 10.75 -17.95 3.10
C THR A 149 9.31 -17.47 3.24
N GLN A 150 8.36 -18.40 3.34
CA GLN A 150 6.94 -18.12 3.53
C GLN A 150 6.32 -19.26 4.35
N GLY A 151 5.48 -18.95 5.32
CA GLY A 151 4.80 -19.97 6.12
C GLY A 151 3.41 -19.56 6.60
N CYS A 152 2.40 -20.33 6.19
CA CYS A 152 1.44 -20.92 7.14
C CYS A 152 0.68 -22.09 6.48
N ARG A 153 1.13 -23.32 6.77
CA ARG A 153 0.24 -24.46 7.06
C ARG A 153 0.65 -25.17 8.36
N ASN A 154 1.94 -25.17 8.70
CA ASN A 154 2.45 -25.57 10.02
C ASN A 154 3.24 -24.40 10.63
N MET A 155 3.05 -24.17 11.94
CA MET A 155 3.27 -22.92 12.70
C MET A 155 4.74 -22.41 12.85
N ASP A 156 5.70 -22.90 12.06
CA ASP A 156 7.13 -22.60 12.27
C ASP A 156 7.75 -21.62 11.23
N GLY A 157 6.95 -21.05 10.31
CA GLY A 157 7.41 -20.12 9.27
C GLY A 157 6.89 -18.68 9.42
N PRO A 158 7.50 -17.69 8.72
CA PRO A 158 7.02 -16.31 8.78
C PRO A 158 5.63 -16.18 8.13
N LYS A 159 4.70 -15.54 8.84
CA LYS A 159 3.30 -15.32 8.40
C LYS A 159 3.19 -14.67 7.01
N TYR A 160 4.19 -13.88 6.64
CA TYR A 160 4.27 -13.19 5.36
C TYR A 160 5.58 -13.54 4.64
N PRO A 161 5.62 -13.40 3.30
CA PRO A 161 6.81 -13.73 2.53
C PRO A 161 7.99 -12.82 2.89
N VAL A 162 9.17 -13.42 3.00
CA VAL A 162 10.44 -12.73 3.22
C VAL A 162 11.46 -13.26 2.20
N ILE A 163 12.11 -12.35 1.48
CA ILE A 163 13.24 -12.69 0.60
C ILE A 163 14.53 -12.19 1.25
N CYS A 164 15.50 -13.09 1.40
CA CYS A 164 16.78 -12.82 2.02
C CYS A 164 17.91 -13.11 1.03
N CYS A 165 18.84 -12.18 0.83
CA CYS A 165 20.06 -12.50 0.08
C CYS A 165 20.89 -13.55 0.85
N ALA A 166 21.36 -14.60 0.17
CA ALA A 166 22.13 -15.68 0.79
C ALA A 166 23.62 -15.34 0.97
N ALA A 167 24.14 -14.36 0.23
CA ALA A 167 25.54 -13.93 0.32
C ALA A 167 25.77 -13.04 1.56
N GLU A 168 26.58 -13.51 2.52
CA GLU A 168 26.84 -12.82 3.80
C GLU A 168 27.38 -11.39 3.61
N ASP A 169 28.23 -11.17 2.61
CA ASP A 169 28.80 -9.85 2.33
C ASP A 169 27.75 -8.91 1.70
N CYS A 170 26.85 -9.46 0.88
CA CYS A 170 25.80 -8.67 0.24
C CYS A 170 24.75 -8.21 1.27
N GLN A 171 24.45 -9.01 2.31
CA GLN A 171 23.57 -8.60 3.43
C GLN A 171 24.06 -7.34 4.16
N LYS A 172 25.38 -7.20 4.37
CA LYS A 172 25.97 -6.01 5.01
C LYS A 172 25.85 -4.78 4.09
N MET A 173 26.11 -4.95 2.80
CA MET A 173 26.04 -3.87 1.80
C MET A 173 24.64 -3.30 1.61
N HIS A 174 23.59 -4.14 1.59
CA HIS A 174 22.22 -3.66 1.45
C HIS A 174 21.75 -2.82 2.65
N SER A 175 22.29 -3.08 3.85
CA SER A 175 21.95 -2.34 5.06
C SER A 175 22.69 -1.01 5.22
N GLN A 176 23.82 -0.80 4.52
CA GLN A 176 24.70 0.36 4.74
C GLN A 176 24.92 1.24 3.51
N SER A 177 24.80 0.69 2.30
CA SER A 177 25.22 1.39 1.07
C SER A 177 24.20 1.29 -0.06
N CYS A 178 22.91 1.08 0.23
CA CYS A 178 21.91 1.04 -0.83
C CYS A 178 21.94 2.38 -1.60
N ILE A 179 22.34 2.28 -2.88
CA ILE A 179 22.48 3.37 -3.87
C ILE A 179 21.17 4.17 -4.04
N CYS A 180 20.07 3.60 -3.53
CA CYS A 180 18.70 4.06 -3.58
C CYS A 180 18.37 5.34 -2.79
N SER A 181 19.26 5.91 -1.97
CA SER A 181 18.98 7.16 -1.26
C SER A 181 19.89 8.27 -1.77
N ARG A 182 19.40 9.06 -2.72
CA ARG A 182 20.12 10.26 -3.20
C ARG A 182 20.21 11.31 -2.10
N SER A 183 19.20 11.40 -1.21
CA SER A 183 19.28 12.28 -0.05
C SER A 183 20.12 11.69 1.10
N VAL A 184 21.03 12.51 1.62
CA VAL A 184 21.88 12.19 2.78
C VAL A 184 21.04 11.89 4.03
N ARG A 185 19.82 12.44 4.12
CA ARG A 185 18.88 12.22 5.24
C ARG A 185 18.30 10.81 5.26
N GLN A 186 18.05 10.21 4.10
CA GLN A 186 17.53 8.83 3.97
C GLN A 186 18.63 7.76 4.15
N LYS A 187 19.89 8.05 3.79
CA LYS A 187 21.03 7.11 3.85
C LYS A 187 21.34 6.58 5.25
N ASN A 188 21.23 7.42 6.28
CA ASN A 188 21.77 7.09 7.62
C ASN A 188 20.82 6.27 8.51
N ASN A 189 19.65 5.86 8.01
CA ASN A 189 18.56 5.39 8.84
C ASN A 189 17.84 4.12 8.34
N GLN A 190 18.03 3.69 7.10
CA GLN A 190 17.30 2.55 6.54
C GLN A 190 17.99 1.22 6.90
N GLY A 191 17.22 0.22 7.35
CA GLY A 191 17.69 -1.17 7.51
C GLY A 191 17.99 -1.63 8.94
N TYR A 192 17.70 -0.83 9.97
CA TYR A 192 17.88 -1.21 11.37
C TYR A 192 16.64 -0.94 12.23
N THR A 193 16.05 -2.02 12.76
CA THR A 193 15.00 -1.95 13.78
C THR A 193 15.58 -1.50 15.11
N HIS A 194 15.16 -0.34 15.59
CA HIS A 194 15.62 0.18 16.87
C HIS A 194 14.95 -0.57 18.04
N LYS A 195 15.74 -1.13 18.96
CA LYS A 195 15.27 -1.91 20.13
C LYS A 195 14.25 -1.20 21.04
N ARG A 196 14.17 0.13 20.97
CA ARG A 196 13.19 0.93 21.74
C ARG A 196 11.77 0.85 21.18
N PHE A 197 11.57 0.40 19.94
CA PHE A 197 10.23 0.08 19.47
C PHE A 197 9.79 -1.24 20.10
N LYS A 198 9.00 -1.15 21.18
CA LYS A 198 8.66 -2.25 22.09
C LYS A 198 7.52 -3.16 21.60
N LYS A 199 6.81 -2.81 20.52
CA LYS A 199 5.60 -3.52 20.04
C LYS A 199 5.52 -3.54 18.51
N GLY A 200 4.79 -4.53 17.98
CA GLY A 200 4.38 -4.59 16.58
C GLY A 200 3.41 -3.45 16.20
N PHE A 201 3.19 -3.24 14.91
CA PHE A 201 2.34 -2.18 14.37
C PHE A 201 0.84 -2.46 14.54
N GLU A 202 0.00 -1.43 14.36
CA GLU A 202 -1.46 -1.56 14.45
C GLU A 202 -2.04 -2.38 13.30
N ASP A 203 -1.50 -2.25 12.09
CA ASP A 203 -2.01 -2.94 10.90
C ASP A 203 -1.67 -4.44 10.90
N HIS A 204 -0.49 -4.80 11.40
CA HIS A 204 0.01 -6.17 11.44
C HIS A 204 0.87 -6.43 12.69
N PRO A 205 0.27 -6.52 13.89
CA PRO A 205 1.01 -6.72 15.13
C PRO A 205 1.83 -8.03 15.13
N ASP A 206 1.30 -9.07 14.47
CA ASP A 206 1.95 -10.39 14.37
C ASP A 206 3.13 -10.43 13.39
N ALA A 207 3.33 -9.40 12.55
CA ALA A 207 4.38 -9.41 11.54
C ALA A 207 5.80 -9.48 12.14
N PHE A 208 5.93 -9.15 13.42
CA PHE A 208 7.22 -9.04 14.13
C PHE A 208 7.44 -10.15 15.17
N SER A 209 6.67 -11.23 15.10
CA SER A 209 6.82 -12.38 16.01
C SER A 209 8.20 -13.06 15.90
N ALA A 210 8.92 -12.87 14.79
CA ALA A 210 10.30 -13.31 14.59
C ALA A 210 11.30 -12.14 14.60
N SER A 211 12.46 -12.36 15.22
CA SER A 211 13.55 -11.37 15.30
C SER A 211 14.33 -11.30 13.97
N PHE A 212 13.83 -10.56 12.98
CA PHE A 212 14.59 -10.24 11.76
C PHE A 212 15.71 -9.24 12.09
N LYS A 213 16.93 -9.73 12.38
CA LYS A 213 18.00 -8.90 12.95
C LYS A 213 18.76 -8.01 11.94
N LYS A 214 18.55 -8.09 10.62
CA LYS A 214 19.44 -7.39 9.65
C LYS A 214 18.78 -7.06 8.30
N GLY A 215 18.81 -5.79 7.89
CA GLY A 215 18.59 -5.34 6.50
C GLY A 215 17.14 -5.33 6.02
N TYR A 216 16.95 -5.34 4.69
CA TYR A 216 15.62 -5.43 4.02
C TYR A 216 15.00 -6.83 4.05
N ASN A 217 15.61 -7.76 4.78
CA ASN A 217 15.12 -9.11 5.01
C ASN A 217 13.94 -9.07 5.99
N CYS A 218 12.84 -8.45 5.56
CA CYS A 218 11.68 -8.20 6.39
C CYS A 218 10.40 -8.66 5.67
N PRO A 219 9.36 -9.02 6.44
CA PRO A 219 8.05 -9.38 5.91
C PRO A 219 7.49 -8.38 4.90
N MET A 220 7.04 -8.88 3.75
CA MET A 220 6.28 -8.13 2.75
C MET A 220 4.79 -8.21 3.07
N LEU A 221 4.23 -7.12 3.57
CA LEU A 221 2.87 -7.02 4.06
C LEU A 221 1.93 -6.53 2.94
N PRO A 222 0.73 -7.11 2.80
CA PRO A 222 -0.25 -6.62 1.84
C PRO A 222 -0.76 -5.23 2.24
N PHE A 223 -1.34 -4.52 1.28
CA PHE A 223 -2.07 -3.30 1.58
C PHE A 223 -3.50 -3.64 2.01
N PRO A 224 -4.15 -2.80 2.83
CA PRO A 224 -5.59 -2.85 3.00
C PRO A 224 -6.29 -2.76 1.63
N PRO A 225 -7.22 -3.67 1.30
CA PRO A 225 -7.94 -3.64 0.03
C PRO A 225 -8.94 -2.47 0.00
N TRP A 226 -9.31 -2.04 -1.20
CA TRP A 226 -10.42 -1.14 -1.47
C TRP A 226 -11.07 -1.51 -2.81
N SER A 227 -12.32 -1.09 -3.01
CA SER A 227 -13.14 -1.42 -4.18
C SER A 227 -13.40 -0.21 -5.09
N GLU A 228 -13.86 -0.43 -6.32
CA GLU A 228 -14.30 0.67 -7.20
C GLU A 228 -15.43 1.50 -6.57
N GLY A 229 -16.33 0.86 -5.80
CA GLY A 229 -17.34 1.56 -5.02
C GLY A 229 -16.75 2.46 -3.94
N ASP A 230 -15.63 2.06 -3.34
CA ASP A 230 -14.88 2.92 -2.43
C ASP A 230 -14.25 4.11 -3.14
N GLN A 231 -13.75 3.91 -4.37
CA GLN A 231 -13.21 5.01 -5.17
C GLN A 231 -14.29 6.02 -5.53
N ALA A 232 -15.48 5.57 -5.92
CA ALA A 232 -16.60 6.43 -6.32
C ALA A 232 -17.10 7.35 -5.19
N LYS A 233 -17.00 6.92 -3.93
CA LYS A 233 -17.41 7.71 -2.76
C LYS A 233 -16.29 8.58 -2.16
N CYS A 234 -15.04 8.40 -2.61
CA CYS A 234 -13.89 9.07 -2.02
C CYS A 234 -13.77 10.51 -2.56
N PRO A 235 -13.50 11.52 -1.72
CA PRO A 235 -13.23 12.87 -2.22
C PRO A 235 -11.94 12.95 -3.05
N VAL A 236 -11.04 11.96 -2.96
CA VAL A 236 -9.77 11.92 -3.71
C VAL A 236 -9.51 10.51 -4.27
N GLN A 237 -8.58 10.37 -5.22
CA GLN A 237 -8.19 9.05 -5.73
C GLN A 237 -7.54 8.19 -4.64
N LEU A 238 -8.11 7.04 -4.31
CA LEU A 238 -7.56 6.07 -3.34
C LEU A 238 -6.21 5.50 -3.81
N GLY A 239 -5.32 5.18 -2.87
CA GLY A 239 -4.01 4.61 -3.14
C GLY A 239 -2.85 5.46 -2.59
N LEU A 240 -1.73 5.48 -3.31
CA LEU A 240 -0.46 6.03 -2.80
C LEU A 240 -0.35 7.55 -2.96
N TYR A 241 0.06 8.22 -1.88
CA TYR A 241 0.37 9.65 -1.84
C TYR A 241 1.74 9.90 -1.21
N THR A 242 2.36 11.01 -1.57
CA THR A 242 3.61 11.49 -0.95
C THR A 242 3.47 12.91 -0.43
N ALA A 243 4.18 13.22 0.65
CA ALA A 243 4.27 14.57 1.21
C ALA A 243 5.58 14.78 1.96
N ASP A 244 6.00 16.04 2.07
CA ASP A 244 7.10 16.44 2.93
C ASP A 244 6.65 16.52 4.41
N TYR A 245 7.31 15.72 5.25
CA TYR A 245 7.17 15.70 6.71
C TYR A 245 8.26 16.55 7.42
N GLY A 246 8.80 17.55 6.73
CA GLY A 246 9.74 18.53 7.25
C GLY A 246 11.11 17.92 7.54
N SER A 247 11.52 17.89 8.81
CA SER A 247 12.83 17.34 9.19
C SER A 247 12.98 15.84 8.88
N HIS A 248 11.86 15.14 8.65
CA HIS A 248 11.84 13.71 8.34
C HIS A 248 11.92 13.43 6.83
N GLY A 249 11.74 14.45 5.99
CA GLY A 249 11.75 14.34 4.53
C GLY A 249 10.44 13.80 3.96
N VAL A 250 10.48 13.35 2.70
CA VAL A 250 9.29 12.86 2.01
C VAL A 250 8.91 11.46 2.48
N GLU A 251 7.63 11.27 2.78
CA GLU A 251 7.04 9.98 3.15
C GLU A 251 5.90 9.57 2.21
N ILE A 252 5.63 8.27 2.16
CA ILE A 252 4.59 7.63 1.38
C ILE A 252 3.45 7.19 2.30
N LEU A 253 2.23 7.61 1.98
CA LEU A 253 1.00 7.15 2.61
C LEU A 253 0.14 6.32 1.65
N HIS A 254 -0.65 5.40 2.20
CA HIS A 254 -1.72 4.70 1.49
C HIS A 254 -3.08 5.15 2.01
N VAL A 255 -3.81 5.87 1.17
CA VAL A 255 -5.14 6.41 1.44
C VAL A 255 -6.20 5.37 1.05
N HIS A 256 -6.99 4.94 2.03
CA HIS A 256 -8.01 3.89 1.89
C HIS A 256 -9.13 4.11 2.91
N PHE A 257 -10.26 3.44 2.75
CA PHE A 257 -11.33 3.48 3.75
C PHE A 257 -11.06 2.56 4.92
N SER A 258 -11.52 2.97 6.11
CA SER A 258 -11.59 2.06 7.25
C SER A 258 -12.58 0.94 6.97
N VAL A 259 -12.16 -0.30 7.24
CA VAL A 259 -13.02 -1.49 7.11
C VAL A 259 -14.19 -1.44 8.10
N ASP A 260 -13.94 -0.96 9.33
CA ASP A 260 -14.95 -0.92 10.40
C ASP A 260 -15.84 0.33 10.35
N LYS A 261 -15.34 1.42 9.74
CA LYS A 261 -16.01 2.73 9.69
C LYS A 261 -15.99 3.27 8.25
N PRO A 262 -16.98 2.94 7.41
CA PRO A 262 -16.93 3.20 5.97
C PRO A 262 -16.96 4.68 5.57
N ASN A 263 -17.23 5.60 6.51
CA ASN A 263 -17.14 7.05 6.32
C ASN A 263 -15.78 7.63 6.74
N ASN A 264 -14.88 6.80 7.27
CA ASN A 264 -13.56 7.23 7.68
C ASN A 264 -12.54 6.91 6.59
N LEU A 265 -11.89 7.95 6.09
CA LEU A 265 -10.74 7.82 5.21
C LEU A 265 -9.48 7.76 6.07
N LEU A 266 -8.65 6.75 5.87
CA LEU A 266 -7.41 6.51 6.61
C LEU A 266 -6.21 6.72 5.70
N ALA A 267 -5.16 7.35 6.22
CA ALA A 267 -3.87 7.41 5.55
C ALA A 267 -2.83 6.61 6.35
N LEU A 268 -2.56 5.38 5.90
CA LEU A 268 -1.59 4.47 6.48
C LEU A 268 -0.18 4.88 6.08
N LYS A 269 0.75 5.00 7.03
CA LYS A 269 2.17 5.23 6.72
C LYS A 269 2.77 3.98 6.06
N ILE A 270 3.09 4.06 4.77
CA ILE A 270 3.84 3.00 4.05
C ILE A 270 5.32 3.14 4.36
N THR A 271 5.81 4.38 4.31
CA THR A 271 7.04 4.77 4.97
C THR A 271 6.70 5.66 6.16
N GLY A 272 7.56 5.68 7.16
CA GLY A 272 7.39 6.56 8.31
C GLY A 272 8.71 6.93 8.93
N ASP A 273 8.64 7.39 10.16
CA ASP A 273 9.74 8.04 10.84
C ASP A 273 9.86 7.58 12.31
N ARG A 274 10.83 8.12 13.04
CA ARG A 274 11.07 7.70 14.43
C ARG A 274 9.98 8.14 15.41
N ASN A 275 9.24 9.19 15.08
CA ASN A 275 8.11 9.71 15.83
C ASN A 275 6.86 8.91 15.48
N VAL A 276 6.44 8.86 14.21
CA VAL A 276 5.30 8.03 13.75
C VAL A 276 5.79 7.00 12.73
N PRO A 277 6.00 5.74 13.13
CA PRO A 277 6.49 4.69 12.24
C PRO A 277 5.52 4.31 11.12
N ALA A 278 6.07 3.68 10.07
CA ALA A 278 5.29 2.95 9.07
C ALA A 278 4.39 1.89 9.72
N GLY A 279 3.24 1.59 9.13
CA GLY A 279 2.26 0.64 9.69
C GLY A 279 1.29 1.25 10.71
N TYR A 280 1.47 2.52 11.08
CA TYR A 280 0.46 3.28 11.81
C TYR A 280 -0.37 4.14 10.85
N THR A 281 -1.65 4.32 11.19
CA THR A 281 -2.49 5.34 10.56
C THR A 281 -2.04 6.72 11.02
N SER A 282 -1.54 7.52 10.08
CA SER A 282 -1.08 8.91 10.30
C SER A 282 -2.24 9.89 10.38
N LEU A 283 -3.28 9.64 9.58
CA LEU A 283 -4.43 10.52 9.43
C LEU A 283 -5.71 9.70 9.38
N THR A 284 -6.73 10.15 10.10
CA THR A 284 -8.13 9.73 9.96
C THR A 284 -8.95 10.94 9.57
N VAL A 285 -9.74 10.85 8.51
CA VAL A 285 -10.64 11.92 8.04
C VAL A 285 -12.07 11.44 8.19
N PHE A 286 -12.94 12.29 8.72
CA PHE A 286 -14.34 12.00 8.95
C PHE A 286 -15.16 12.62 7.81
N LEU A 287 -15.54 11.82 6.81
CA LEU A 287 -16.23 12.33 5.61
C LEU A 287 -17.68 12.77 5.89
N ASP A 288 -18.22 12.37 7.04
CA ASP A 288 -19.50 12.83 7.59
C ASP A 288 -19.39 14.17 8.34
N LYS A 289 -18.19 14.74 8.46
CA LYS A 289 -17.93 16.01 9.15
C LYS A 289 -17.31 17.04 8.20
N PRO A 290 -18.05 17.49 7.16
CA PRO A 290 -17.59 18.55 6.28
C PRO A 290 -17.50 19.89 7.02
N ILE A 291 -16.64 20.77 6.55
CA ILE A 291 -16.39 22.09 7.14
C ILE A 291 -16.45 23.14 6.01
N VAL A 292 -17.12 24.25 6.26
CA VAL A 292 -17.04 25.47 5.43
C VAL A 292 -16.60 26.63 6.31
N LEU A 293 -15.56 27.35 5.90
CA LEU A 293 -14.96 28.47 6.63
C LEU A 293 -14.91 29.73 5.75
N THR A 294 -15.08 30.89 6.39
CA THR A 294 -14.73 32.18 5.79
C THR A 294 -13.21 32.41 5.86
N LEU A 295 -12.71 33.47 5.21
CA LEU A 295 -11.30 33.85 5.36
C LEU A 295 -10.98 34.35 6.78
N ALA A 296 -11.94 34.98 7.46
CA ALA A 296 -11.76 35.46 8.83
C ALA A 296 -11.58 34.29 9.81
N ASP A 297 -12.33 33.20 9.62
CA ASP A 297 -12.18 31.99 10.44
C ASP A 297 -10.82 31.30 10.25
N GLN A 298 -10.07 31.65 9.20
CA GLN A 298 -8.80 31.03 8.82
C GLN A 298 -7.58 31.89 9.16
N GLU A 299 -7.74 33.02 9.86
CA GLU A 299 -6.64 33.96 10.14
C GLU A 299 -5.57 33.33 11.05
N THR A 300 -5.98 32.72 12.15
CA THR A 300 -5.11 31.97 13.06
C THR A 300 -5.66 30.58 13.37
N VAL A 301 -4.81 29.69 13.88
CA VAL A 301 -5.26 28.39 14.41
C VAL A 301 -6.28 28.56 15.54
N PHE A 302 -6.20 29.63 16.33
CA PHE A 302 -7.16 29.89 17.40
C PHE A 302 -8.57 30.18 16.85
N ASP A 303 -8.67 30.97 15.78
CA ASP A 303 -9.95 31.29 15.14
C ASP A 303 -10.58 30.03 14.56
N MET A 304 -9.77 29.19 13.92
CA MET A 304 -10.22 27.90 13.42
C MET A 304 -10.74 26.98 14.52
N LEU A 305 -10.02 26.87 15.64
CA LEU A 305 -10.47 26.05 16.78
C LEU A 305 -11.74 26.62 17.43
N THR A 306 -11.91 27.93 17.43
CA THR A 306 -13.14 28.60 17.89
C THR A 306 -14.32 28.28 16.97
N ALA A 307 -14.11 28.37 15.65
CA ALA A 307 -15.11 27.99 14.65
C ALA A 307 -15.45 26.49 14.73
N ASP A 308 -14.46 25.63 15.00
CA ASP A 308 -14.70 24.19 15.22
C ASP A 308 -15.56 23.92 16.44
N ALA A 309 -15.28 24.61 17.56
CA ALA A 309 -16.00 24.43 18.82
C ALA A 309 -17.47 24.92 18.75
N ALA A 310 -17.77 25.83 17.83
CA ALA A 310 -19.12 26.34 17.60
C ALA A 310 -19.99 25.41 16.73
N ARG A 311 -19.42 24.40 16.07
CA ARG A 311 -20.16 23.44 15.23
C ARG A 311 -20.73 22.29 16.06
N ASP A 312 -21.96 21.93 15.74
CA ASP A 312 -22.63 20.75 16.28
C ASP A 312 -22.93 19.72 15.17
N GLU A 313 -23.52 18.59 15.55
CA GLU A 313 -23.88 17.52 14.60
C GLU A 313 -24.95 17.96 13.60
N GLU A 314 -25.79 18.95 13.94
CA GLU A 314 -26.81 19.46 13.02
C GLU A 314 -26.16 20.28 11.89
N ALA A 315 -25.15 21.09 12.20
CA ALA A 315 -24.39 21.82 11.19
C ALA A 315 -23.76 20.90 10.14
N TYR A 316 -23.21 19.75 10.56
CA TYR A 316 -22.67 18.75 9.63
C TYR A 316 -23.77 18.13 8.77
N ALA A 317 -24.91 17.75 9.38
CA ALA A 317 -26.04 17.17 8.67
C ALA A 317 -26.62 18.14 7.63
N GLN A 318 -26.72 19.44 7.96
CA GLN A 318 -27.20 20.48 7.05
C GLN A 318 -26.29 20.61 5.82
N LEU A 319 -24.97 20.64 6.01
CA LEU A 319 -23.99 20.67 4.90
C LEU A 319 -24.05 19.40 4.04
N MET A 320 -24.28 18.23 4.65
CA MET A 320 -24.45 16.99 3.90
C MET A 320 -25.79 16.92 3.15
N ALA A 321 -26.80 17.66 3.61
CA ALA A 321 -28.15 17.66 3.07
C ALA A 321 -28.40 18.73 1.99
N SER A 322 -27.57 19.79 1.90
CA SER A 322 -27.71 20.83 0.88
C SER A 322 -27.50 20.25 -0.53
N ARG A 323 -28.61 19.85 -1.18
CA ARG A 323 -28.67 19.25 -2.52
C ARG A 323 -29.44 20.15 -3.48
N GLY A 324 -28.89 20.34 -4.69
CA GLY A 324 -29.68 20.62 -5.89
C GLY A 324 -30.00 19.31 -6.61
N GLU A 325 -31.17 19.19 -7.23
CA GLU A 325 -31.54 18.02 -8.03
C GLU A 325 -30.58 17.88 -9.23
N GLY A 326 -29.76 16.82 -9.26
CA GLY A 326 -29.05 16.38 -10.47
C GLY A 326 -27.51 16.41 -10.50
N GLU A 327 -26.79 16.77 -9.42
CA GLU A 327 -25.31 16.79 -9.41
C GLU A 327 -24.64 15.96 -8.27
N GLU A 328 -23.35 15.66 -8.45
CA GLU A 328 -22.46 14.91 -7.53
C GLU A 328 -22.21 15.65 -6.19
N GLY A 329 -22.82 15.18 -5.10
CA GLY A 329 -22.47 15.57 -3.71
C GLY A 329 -22.79 17.02 -3.29
N PRO A 330 -22.56 17.39 -2.00
CA PRO A 330 -22.72 18.79 -1.55
C PRO A 330 -21.59 19.68 -2.10
N ASP A 331 -21.92 20.93 -2.49
CA ASP A 331 -20.89 21.91 -2.88
C ASP A 331 -20.18 22.46 -1.63
N LEU A 332 -18.96 21.97 -1.41
CA LEU A 332 -18.10 22.33 -0.27
C LEU A 332 -16.97 23.28 -0.69
N ARG A 333 -17.04 23.84 -1.90
CA ARG A 333 -16.04 24.79 -2.42
C ARG A 333 -16.03 26.04 -1.55
N GLN A 334 -14.83 26.47 -1.17
CA GLN A 334 -14.66 27.60 -0.25
C GLN A 334 -13.29 28.26 -0.46
N PRO A 335 -13.14 29.54 -0.04
CA PRO A 335 -11.83 30.16 0.04
C PRO A 335 -10.91 29.38 0.98
N PHE A 336 -9.63 29.33 0.62
CA PHE A 336 -8.60 28.67 1.41
C PHE A 336 -7.46 29.63 1.70
N ALA A 337 -7.06 29.70 2.96
CA ALA A 337 -5.82 30.31 3.40
C ALA A 337 -5.15 29.40 4.44
N VAL A 338 -3.82 29.35 4.41
CA VAL A 338 -3.05 28.79 5.52
C VAL A 338 -3.01 29.84 6.63
N PRO A 339 -3.35 29.51 7.89
CA PRO A 339 -3.29 30.47 8.99
C PRO A 339 -1.91 31.11 9.15
N LEU A 340 -1.89 32.37 9.55
CA LEU A 340 -0.66 33.17 9.66
C LEU A 340 0.35 32.59 10.64
N ASP A 341 -0.13 31.87 11.63
CA ASP A 341 0.67 31.23 12.67
C ASP A 341 1.04 29.77 12.36
N CYS A 342 0.78 29.29 11.13
CA CYS A 342 1.19 27.98 10.65
C CYS A 342 2.46 28.02 9.78
N VAL A 343 3.29 27.00 9.94
CA VAL A 343 4.40 26.73 9.01
C VAL A 343 3.84 26.06 7.75
N ASP A 344 3.84 26.79 6.64
CA ASP A 344 3.45 26.30 5.32
C ASP A 344 4.61 25.52 4.66
N ARG A 345 4.39 24.23 4.38
CA ARG A 345 5.31 23.38 3.61
C ARG A 345 4.82 23.12 2.17
N GLY A 346 3.76 23.79 1.76
CA GLY A 346 3.29 23.81 0.40
C GLY A 346 4.29 24.52 -0.51
N THR A 347 4.43 24.02 -1.72
CA THR A 347 5.27 24.64 -2.75
C THR A 347 4.49 25.63 -3.62
N GLU A 348 3.16 25.60 -3.55
CA GLU A 348 2.25 26.37 -4.41
C GLU A 348 1.18 27.06 -3.56
N PRO A 349 0.87 28.34 -3.82
CA PRO A 349 -0.23 29.02 -3.15
C PRO A 349 -1.58 28.46 -3.62
N HIS A 350 -2.47 28.21 -2.66
CA HIS A 350 -3.86 27.84 -2.91
C HIS A 350 -4.77 28.93 -2.34
N SER A 351 -5.70 29.44 -3.14
CA SER A 351 -6.67 30.46 -2.71
C SER A 351 -8.08 29.90 -2.49
N THR A 352 -8.34 28.67 -2.95
CA THR A 352 -9.60 27.96 -2.80
C THR A 352 -9.35 26.47 -2.60
N CYS A 353 -10.33 25.77 -2.04
CA CYS A 353 -10.35 24.31 -1.97
C CYS A 353 -11.72 23.78 -2.38
N MET A 354 -11.77 22.52 -2.83
CA MET A 354 -12.99 21.86 -3.31
C MET A 354 -13.85 21.32 -2.18
N ALA A 355 -13.22 20.92 -1.07
CA ALA A 355 -13.89 20.46 0.13
C ALA A 355 -12.93 20.49 1.31
N ARG A 356 -13.48 20.59 2.52
CA ARG A 356 -12.72 20.50 3.77
C ARG A 356 -13.48 19.59 4.75
N TYR A 357 -12.75 18.75 5.47
CA TYR A 357 -13.31 17.80 6.43
C TYR A 357 -12.53 17.84 7.74
N LEU A 358 -13.22 17.55 8.85
CA LEU A 358 -12.56 17.33 10.12
C LEU A 358 -11.76 16.03 10.08
N GLY A 359 -10.60 16.03 10.72
CA GLY A 359 -9.77 14.85 10.84
C GLY A 359 -8.95 14.84 12.12
N GLN A 360 -8.21 13.76 12.26
CA GLN A 360 -7.33 13.46 13.37
C GLN A 360 -5.99 12.98 12.86
N GLY A 361 -4.94 13.67 13.27
CA GLY A 361 -3.56 13.35 12.95
C GLY A 361 -2.88 12.62 14.12
N ARG A 362 -2.15 11.55 13.84
CA ARG A 362 -1.37 10.85 14.86
C ARG A 362 -0.01 11.53 15.04
N ILE A 363 0.36 11.78 16.29
CA ILE A 363 1.64 12.37 16.67
C ILE A 363 2.27 11.59 17.82
N ALA A 364 3.58 11.67 17.96
CA ALA A 364 4.30 11.11 19.11
C ALA A 364 5.67 11.75 19.26
N GLY A 365 6.26 11.60 20.45
CA GLY A 365 7.68 11.86 20.67
C GLY A 365 8.56 10.81 19.97
N THR A 366 9.86 11.10 19.87
CA THR A 366 10.82 10.20 19.21
C THR A 366 10.79 8.80 19.85
N TYR A 367 10.90 7.77 19.02
CA TYR A 367 10.69 6.37 19.34
C TYR A 367 9.23 6.02 19.70
N TYR A 368 8.28 6.76 19.14
CA TYR A 368 6.85 6.58 19.35
C TYR A 368 6.45 6.64 20.84
N VAL A 369 7.08 7.55 21.59
CA VAL A 369 6.80 7.74 23.03
C VAL A 369 5.64 8.71 23.20
N HIS A 370 4.72 8.39 24.10
CA HIS A 370 3.50 9.17 24.39
C HIS A 370 2.71 9.52 23.12
N PRO A 371 2.27 8.50 22.34
CA PRO A 371 1.47 8.75 21.16
C PRO A 371 0.16 9.44 21.55
N ALA A 372 -0.24 10.40 20.73
CA ALA A 372 -1.45 11.19 20.90
C ALA A 372 -2.10 11.45 19.53
N VAL A 373 -3.30 11.99 19.59
CA VAL A 373 -4.03 12.46 18.42
C VAL A 373 -4.14 13.97 18.49
N CYS A 374 -3.81 14.63 17.39
CA CYS A 374 -4.04 16.05 17.18
C CYS A 374 -5.24 16.26 16.27
N ARG A 375 -5.90 17.40 16.42
CA ARG A 375 -6.94 17.84 15.49
C ARG A 375 -6.29 18.32 14.20
N CYS A 376 -6.89 17.97 13.07
CA CYS A 376 -6.45 18.48 11.78
C CYS A 376 -7.62 18.71 10.84
N HIS A 377 -7.43 19.59 9.87
CA HIS A 377 -8.34 19.72 8.73
C HIS A 377 -7.74 19.00 7.52
N PHE A 378 -8.54 18.16 6.88
CA PHE A 378 -8.24 17.62 5.55
C PHE A 378 -8.83 18.56 4.50
N ILE A 379 -8.04 18.93 3.49
CA ILE A 379 -8.42 19.92 2.48
C ILE A 379 -8.23 19.31 1.09
N LYS A 380 -9.31 19.12 0.33
CA LYS A 380 -9.23 18.67 -1.06
C LYS A 380 -8.92 19.86 -1.98
N PHE A 381 -7.84 19.76 -2.76
CA PHE A 381 -7.55 20.74 -3.83
C PHE A 381 -7.90 20.19 -5.22
N SER A 382 -7.69 18.90 -5.44
CA SER A 382 -8.10 18.16 -6.63
C SER A 382 -8.27 16.68 -6.28
N ASP A 383 -8.63 15.82 -7.23
CA ASP A 383 -8.72 14.38 -6.99
C ASP A 383 -7.35 13.75 -6.67
N THR A 384 -6.26 14.39 -7.07
CA THR A 384 -4.88 13.90 -6.91
C THR A 384 -4.05 14.73 -5.93
N LYS A 385 -4.63 15.74 -5.29
CA LYS A 385 -3.92 16.65 -4.37
C LYS A 385 -4.80 17.04 -3.19
N PHE A 386 -4.28 16.87 -1.99
CA PHE A 386 -4.94 17.34 -0.76
C PHE A 386 -3.93 17.94 0.21
N GLY A 387 -4.39 18.82 1.09
CA GLY A 387 -3.64 19.37 2.20
C GLY A 387 -4.10 18.81 3.53
N VAL A 388 -3.22 18.83 4.51
CA VAL A 388 -3.54 18.56 5.92
C VAL A 388 -3.00 19.71 6.75
N LEU A 389 -3.90 20.37 7.47
CA LEU A 389 -3.55 21.39 8.44
C LEU A 389 -3.55 20.77 9.84
N TRP A 390 -2.37 20.59 10.40
CA TRP A 390 -2.14 20.02 11.73
C TRP A 390 -2.25 21.14 12.77
N LEU A 391 -3.43 21.31 13.37
CA LEU A 391 -3.75 22.48 14.20
C LEU A 391 -2.85 22.56 15.43
N ASP A 392 -2.71 21.45 16.16
CA ASP A 392 -1.87 21.42 17.37
C ASP A 392 -0.37 21.55 17.07
N LEU A 393 0.06 21.26 15.83
CA LEU A 393 1.44 21.42 15.38
C LEU A 393 1.70 22.74 14.66
N ARG A 394 0.65 23.54 14.42
CA ARG A 394 0.68 24.77 13.60
C ARG A 394 1.45 24.57 12.31
N SER A 395 1.04 23.55 11.55
CA SER A 395 1.78 23.06 10.40
C SER A 395 0.82 22.72 9.27
N PHE A 396 1.19 23.07 8.05
CA PHE A 396 0.47 22.67 6.85
C PHE A 396 1.34 21.79 5.96
N SER A 397 0.78 20.66 5.51
CA SER A 397 1.45 19.69 4.62
C SER A 397 0.59 19.44 3.39
N VAL A 398 1.21 19.39 2.21
CA VAL A 398 0.53 19.09 0.95
C VAL A 398 0.92 17.70 0.47
N PHE A 399 -0.10 16.89 0.16
CA PHE A 399 -0.01 15.52 -0.31
C PHE A 399 -0.35 15.44 -1.79
N HIS A 400 0.50 14.73 -2.52
CA HIS A 400 0.38 14.52 -3.95
C HIS A 400 0.20 13.05 -4.25
N LYS A 401 -0.67 12.73 -5.21
CA LYS A 401 -0.77 11.38 -5.74
C LYS A 401 0.59 10.93 -6.26
N ALA A 402 1.05 9.77 -5.83
CA ALA A 402 2.36 9.26 -6.23
C ALA A 402 2.39 8.98 -7.74
N LYS A 403 3.42 9.49 -8.43
CA LYS A 403 3.72 9.28 -9.85
C LYS A 403 4.97 8.42 -10.02
N GLY A 404 5.23 7.97 -11.25
CA GLY A 404 6.41 7.15 -11.56
C GLY A 404 6.27 5.69 -11.10
N LEU A 405 5.04 5.24 -10.85
CA LEU A 405 4.72 3.84 -10.66
C LEU A 405 4.84 3.16 -12.04
N GLN A 406 5.52 2.01 -12.15
CA GLN A 406 5.50 1.23 -13.41
C GLN A 406 4.09 0.75 -13.78
N VAL A 407 3.14 0.88 -12.87
CA VAL A 407 1.91 0.11 -12.81
C VAL A 407 0.72 1.03 -13.03
N ASP A 408 0.56 1.46 -14.29
CA ASP A 408 -0.77 1.55 -14.92
C ASP A 408 -1.24 0.15 -15.39
N PHE A 409 -0.63 -0.94 -14.89
CA PHE A 409 -1.10 -2.29 -15.12
C PHE A 409 -2.36 -2.52 -14.30
N LYS A 410 -3.51 -2.43 -14.99
CA LYS A 410 -4.85 -2.93 -14.63
C LYS A 410 -4.97 -3.41 -13.18
N THR A 411 -5.48 -2.51 -12.33
CA THR A 411 -6.13 -2.85 -11.05
C THR A 411 -7.15 -3.95 -11.22
#